data_AF-A0A417CJ63-F1
#
_entry.id   AF-A0A417CJ63-F1
#
_cell.length_a   1.000
_cell.length_b   1.000
_cell.length_c   1.000
_cell.angle_alpha   90.00
_cell.angle_beta   90.00
_cell.angle_gamma   90.00
#
_symmetry.space_group_name_H-M   'P 1'
#
loop_
_entity.id
_entity.type
_entity.pdbx_description
1 polymer ?
#
loop_
_entity_poly.entity_id
_entity_poly.type
_entity_poly.pdbx_seq_one_letter_code
_entity_poly.pdbx_strand_id
1 'polypeptide(L)'
;MQEKVLSSKKNGMAMMILFILLYVAATALAIIGSTFYCIPMAAVGFIWLSLGWIPFLGLKVLKPQEAQVLTLFGNYMGTLKDDGFYWVNPFCTAVNPAA
;
A
#
# COMPACT_ATOMS: atom_id res chain seq x y z
N MET A 1 -6.41 -26.97 6.77
CA MET A 1 -5.75 -25.81 6.13
C MET A 1 -4.54 -25.44 6.98
N GLN A 2 -3.33 -25.40 6.43
CA GLN A 2 -2.17 -24.96 7.22
C GLN A 2 -2.25 -23.43 7.40
N GLU A 3 -2.38 -22.98 8.65
CA GLU A 3 -2.25 -21.56 8.97
C GLU A 3 -0.83 -21.09 8.66
N LYS A 4 -0.64 -20.47 7.50
CA LYS A 4 0.56 -19.67 7.26
C LYS A 4 0.39 -18.33 7.96
N VAL A 5 0.91 -18.25 9.19
CA VAL A 5 0.98 -16.99 9.93
C VAL A 5 2.00 -16.11 9.22
N LEU A 6 1.53 -15.04 8.59
CA LEU A 6 2.41 -14.07 7.98
C LEU A 6 2.91 -13.16 9.08
N SER A 7 4.06 -13.50 9.67
CA SER A 7 4.88 -12.55 10.43
C SER A 7 5.56 -11.59 9.44
N SER A 8 4.74 -10.87 8.66
CA SER A 8 5.23 -9.86 7.75
C SER A 8 5.74 -8.70 8.60
N LYS A 9 6.97 -8.24 8.38
CA LYS A 9 7.56 -7.15 9.15
C LYS A 9 6.63 -5.93 9.15
N LYS A 10 6.55 -5.22 10.28
CA LYS A 10 5.71 -4.01 10.53
C LYS A 10 6.13 -2.81 9.67
N ASN A 11 6.17 -2.97 8.35
CA ASN A 11 6.71 -2.02 7.39
C ASN A 11 5.68 -0.98 6.94
N GLY A 12 4.47 -0.97 7.51
CA GLY A 12 3.40 -0.04 7.08
C GLY A 12 3.83 1.42 7.16
N MET A 13 4.53 1.81 8.22
CA MET A 13 4.99 3.21 8.39
C MET A 13 6.03 3.58 7.34
N ALA A 14 6.99 2.69 7.08
CA ALA A 14 8.02 2.90 6.07
C ALA A 14 7.42 3.02 4.66
N MET A 15 6.44 2.16 4.34
CA MET A 15 5.75 2.21 3.05
C MET A 15 4.90 3.47 2.90
N MET A 16 4.24 3.93 3.96
CA MET A 16 3.51 5.19 3.96
C MET A 16 4.43 6.39 3.67
N ILE A 17 5.57 6.48 4.36
CA ILE A 17 6.56 7.54 4.12
C ILE A 17 7.09 7.47 2.68
N LEU A 18 7.41 6.27 2.20
CA LEU A 18 7.86 6.06 0.83
C LEU A 18 6.84 6.58 -0.19
N PHE A 19 5.56 6.26 -0.04
CA PHE A 19 4.54 6.71 -0.98
C PHE A 19 4.33 8.22 -0.94
N ILE A 20 4.41 8.84 0.24
CA ILE A 20 4.37 10.30 0.37
C ILE A 20 5.56 10.93 -0.38
N LEU A 21 6.78 10.40 -0.20
CA LEU A 21 7.96 10.87 -0.92
C LEU A 21 7.83 10.71 -2.44
N LEU A 22 7.26 9.60 -2.90
CA LEU A 22 6.99 9.37 -4.32
C LEU A 22 5.95 10.37 -4.87
N TYR A 23 4.94 10.74 -4.08
CA TYR A 23 3.99 11.79 -4.46
C TYR A 23 4.67 13.15 -4.59
N VAL A 24 5.53 13.53 -3.63
CA VAL A 24 6.31 14.77 -3.70
C VAL A 24 7.20 14.77 -4.94
N ALA A 25 7.92 13.68 -5.21
CA ALA A 25 8.75 13.54 -6.39
C ALA A 25 7.94 13.64 -7.70
N ALA A 26 6.77 12.99 -7.77
CA ALA A 26 5.91 13.03 -8.94
C ALA A 26 5.34 14.44 -9.19
N THR A 27 4.97 15.18 -8.14
CA THR A 27 4.56 16.59 -8.29
C THR A 27 5.69 17.46 -8.83
N ALA A 28 6.92 17.29 -8.33
CA ALA A 28 8.08 18.02 -8.82
C ALA A 28 8.36 17.68 -10.30
N LEU A 29 8.31 16.41 -10.68
CA LEU A 29 8.47 15.97 -12.08
C LEU A 29 7.40 16.55 -13.00
N ALA A 30 6.13 16.58 -12.56
CA ALA A 30 5.05 17.16 -13.32
C ALA A 30 5.24 18.67 -13.55
N ILE A 31 5.66 19.41 -12.51
CA ILE A 31 5.90 20.86 -12.59
C ILE A 31 7.10 21.15 -13.51
N ILE A 32 8.25 20.51 -13.26
CA ILE A 32 9.46 20.72 -14.06
C ILE A 32 9.22 20.29 -15.51
N GLY A 33 8.59 19.13 -15.72
CA GLY A 33 8.25 18.63 -17.05
C GLY A 33 7.37 19.59 -17.84
N SER A 34 6.39 20.21 -17.17
CA SER A 34 5.48 21.18 -17.79
C SER A 34 6.20 22.51 -18.10
N THR A 35 7.03 23.01 -17.18
CA THR A 35 7.77 24.28 -17.35
C THR A 35 8.78 24.23 -18.49
N PHE A 36 9.48 23.10 -18.66
CA PHE A 36 10.51 22.92 -19.70
C PHE A 36 9.97 22.25 -20.97
N TYR A 37 8.65 22.10 -21.11
CA TYR A 37 8.00 21.42 -22.24
C TYR A 37 8.52 20.00 -22.52
N CYS A 38 9.02 19.31 -21.47
CA CYS A 38 9.46 17.93 -21.55
C CYS A 38 8.26 16.99 -21.33
N ILE A 39 7.54 16.71 -22.43
CA ILE A 39 6.31 15.93 -22.43
C ILE A 39 6.46 14.56 -21.74
N PRO A 40 7.51 13.75 -22.01
CA PRO A 40 7.65 12.44 -21.36
C PRO A 40 7.75 12.54 -19.84
N MET A 41 8.47 13.55 -19.34
CA MET A 41 8.67 13.73 -17.90
C MET A 41 7.39 14.18 -17.19
N ALA A 42 6.67 15.13 -17.81
CA ALA A 42 5.37 15.56 -17.33
C ALA A 42 4.37 14.38 -17.30
N ALA A 43 4.33 13.58 -18.38
CA ALA A 43 3.46 12.42 -18.48
C ALA A 43 3.69 11.40 -17.37
N VAL A 44 4.94 11.06 -17.06
CA VAL A 44 5.26 10.15 -15.94
C VAL A 44 4.76 10.71 -14.61
N GLY A 45 4.98 12.00 -14.36
CA GLY A 45 4.47 12.68 -13.16
C GLY A 45 2.95 12.59 -13.06
N PHE A 46 2.22 12.93 -14.12
CA PHE A 46 0.75 12.89 -14.14
C PHE A 46 0.18 11.47 -14.01
N ILE A 47 0.79 10.47 -14.65
CA ILE A 47 0.38 9.07 -14.52
C ILE A 47 0.53 8.62 -13.08
N TRP A 48 1.67 8.92 -12.44
CA TRP A 48 1.88 8.58 -11.04
C TRP A 48 0.92 9.31 -10.11
N LEU A 49 0.63 10.59 -10.34
CA LEU A 49 -0.36 11.33 -9.53
C LEU A 49 -1.77 10.72 -9.65
N SER A 50 -2.12 10.20 -10.83
CA SER A 50 -3.43 9.62 -11.13
C SER A 50 -3.62 8.23 -10.54
N LEU A 51 -2.56 7.41 -10.46
CA LEU A 51 -2.62 6.00 -10.05
C LEU A 51 -1.91 5.70 -8.72
N GLY A 52 -1.06 6.60 -8.26
CA GLY A 52 -0.18 6.43 -7.10
C GLY A 52 -0.91 6.34 -5.76
N TRP A 53 -2.23 6.58 -5.72
CA TRP A 53 -3.06 6.41 -4.54
C TRP A 53 -3.44 4.93 -4.30
N ILE A 54 -3.36 4.07 -5.32
CA ILE A 54 -3.72 2.64 -5.21
C ILE A 54 -2.90 1.92 -4.12
N PRO A 55 -1.56 2.07 -4.04
CA PRO A 55 -0.77 1.45 -2.97
C PRO A 55 -1.18 1.83 -1.54
N PHE A 56 -1.80 3.01 -1.33
CA PHE A 56 -2.28 3.42 0.00
C PHE A 56 -3.44 2.57 0.50
N LEU A 57 -4.25 1.98 -0.39
CA LEU A 57 -5.34 1.07 -0.02
C LEU A 57 -4.83 -0.20 0.68
N GLY A 58 -3.56 -0.54 0.46
CA GLY A 58 -2.86 -1.64 1.10
C GLY A 58 -2.42 -1.37 2.54
N LEU A 59 -2.51 -0.15 3.05
CA LEU A 59 -2.15 0.17 4.43
C LEU A 59 -3.23 -0.33 5.40
N LYS A 60 -2.84 -1.15 6.38
CA LYS A 60 -3.76 -1.75 7.37
C LYS A 60 -3.19 -1.62 8.77
N VAL A 61 -4.01 -1.16 9.70
CA VAL A 61 -3.71 -1.12 11.14
C VAL A 61 -4.41 -2.29 11.80
N LEU A 62 -3.66 -3.11 12.54
CA LEU A 62 -4.19 -4.21 13.35
C LEU A 62 -4.09 -3.86 14.83
N LYS A 63 -5.20 -3.97 15.56
CA LYS A 63 -5.22 -3.70 17.00
C LYS A 63 -4.71 -4.91 17.79
N PRO A 64 -4.30 -4.72 19.07
CA PRO A 64 -3.99 -5.83 19.97
C PRO A 64 -5.16 -6.81 20.04
N GLN A 65 -4.86 -8.11 20.00
CA GLN A 65 -5.84 -9.22 20.06
C GLN A 65 -6.80 -9.33 18.85
N GLU A 66 -6.62 -8.52 17.80
CA GLU A 66 -7.32 -8.72 16.53
C GLU A 66 -6.51 -9.61 15.60
N ALA A 67 -7.18 -10.52 14.88
CA ALA A 67 -6.59 -11.26 13.78
C ALA A 67 -7.32 -10.90 12.49
N GLN A 68 -6.59 -10.71 11.39
CA GLN A 68 -7.18 -10.46 10.08
C GLN A 68 -6.69 -11.50 9.09
N VAL A 69 -7.66 -12.21 8.50
CA VAL A 69 -7.43 -13.13 7.40
C VAL A 69 -7.33 -12.33 6.11
N LEU A 70 -6.23 -12.50 5.39
CA LEU A 70 -5.99 -11.88 4.10
C LEU A 70 -6.34 -12.85 2.98
N THR A 71 -7.24 -12.42 2.11
CA THR A 71 -7.59 -13.11 0.88
C THR A 71 -7.34 -12.22 -0.32
N LEU A 72 -6.77 -12.77 -1.39
CA LEU A 72 -6.52 -12.08 -2.65
C LEU A 72 -7.36 -12.76 -3.73
N PHE A 73 -8.37 -12.06 -4.25
CA PHE A 73 -9.32 -12.60 -5.24
C PHE A 73 -9.90 -13.98 -4.84
N GLY A 74 -10.26 -14.14 -3.55
CA GLY A 74 -10.81 -15.39 -3.01
C GLY A 74 -9.77 -16.44 -2.60
N ASN A 75 -8.48 -16.24 -2.90
CA ASN A 75 -7.42 -17.14 -2.46
C ASN A 75 -6.86 -16.71 -1.10
N TYR A 76 -6.78 -17.64 -0.15
CA TYR A 76 -6.17 -17.39 1.16
C TYR A 76 -4.66 -17.13 1.01
N MET A 77 -4.21 -15.94 1.42
CA MET A 77 -2.80 -15.56 1.37
C MET A 77 -2.10 -15.73 2.73
N GLY A 78 -2.84 -15.59 3.82
CA GLY A 78 -2.32 -15.72 5.18
C GLY A 78 -3.15 -14.96 6.20
N THR A 79 -2.72 -15.00 7.45
CA THR A 79 -3.37 -14.27 8.56
C THR A 79 -2.36 -13.37 9.24
N LEU A 80 -2.75 -12.12 9.51
CA LEU A 80 -2.05 -11.20 10.39
C LEU A 80 -2.56 -11.43 11.82
N LYS A 81 -1.65 -11.75 12.75
CA LYS A 81 -1.97 -11.99 14.17
C LYS A 81 -1.34 -10.97 15.13
N ASP A 82 -0.26 -10.32 14.73
CA ASP A 82 0.47 -9.38 15.57
C ASP A 82 -0.05 -7.96 15.38
N ASP A 83 -0.12 -7.19 16.47
CA ASP A 83 -0.52 -5.79 16.46
C ASP A 83 0.49 -4.91 15.72
N GLY A 84 0.01 -3.91 14.98
CA GLY A 84 0.89 -2.96 14.31
C GLY A 84 0.34 -2.40 13.02
N PHE A 85 1.22 -1.71 12.30
CA PHE A 85 0.90 -1.11 11.00
C PHE A 85 1.60 -1.85 9.87
N TYR A 86 0.78 -2.40 8.98
CA TYR A 86 1.21 -3.28 7.90
C TYR A 86 0.89 -2.65 6.56
N TRP A 87 1.69 -3.01 5.57
CA TRP A 87 1.35 -2.80 4.18
C TRP A 87 1.13 -4.17 3.53
N VAL A 88 -0.07 -4.38 3.01
CA VAL A 88 -0.47 -5.56 2.26
C VAL A 88 -0.76 -5.16 0.82
N ASN A 89 -0.92 -6.14 -0.07
CA ASN A 89 -1.35 -5.86 -1.43
C ASN A 89 -2.70 -5.12 -1.40
N PRO A 90 -2.85 -3.98 -2.10
CA PRO A 90 -4.09 -3.17 -2.09
C PRO A 90 -5.34 -3.91 -2.57
N PHE A 91 -5.19 -5.01 -3.30
CA PHE A 91 -6.30 -5.86 -3.74
C PHE A 91 -6.66 -6.98 -2.75
N CYS A 92 -5.98 -7.07 -1.61
CA CYS A 92 -6.34 -8.04 -0.57
C CYS A 92 -7.55 -7.56 0.24
N THR A 93 -8.52 -8.45 0.39
CA THR A 93 -9.59 -8.32 1.39
C THR A 93 -9.10 -8.82 2.74
N ALA A 94 -9.26 -8.01 3.78
CA ALA A 94 -8.92 -8.35 5.16
C ALA A 94 -10.22 -8.55 5.94
N VAL A 95 -10.47 -9.76 6.44
CA VAL A 95 -11.67 -10.10 7.22
C VAL A 95 -11.25 -10.47 8.63
N ASN A 96 -11.93 -9.90 9.63
CA ASN A 96 -11.78 -10.31 11.01
C ASN A 96 -12.75 -11.48 11.28
N PRO A 97 -12.28 -12.71 11.55
CA PRO A 97 -13.15 -13.84 11.82
C PRO A 97 -13.84 -13.77 13.20
N ALA A 98 -13.45 -12.83 14.07
CA ALA A 98 -14.02 -12.64 15.40
C ALA A 98 -15.03 -11.49 15.49
N ALA A 99 -15.28 -10.77 14.38
CA ALA A 99 -16.29 -9.72 14.27
C ALA A 99 -17.56 -10.26 13.61
#